data_AF-A0A961JLC0-F1
#
_entry.id   AF-A0A961JLC0-F1
#
_cell.length_a   1.000
_cell.length_b   1.000
_cell.length_c   1.000
_cell.angle_alpha   90.00
_cell.angle_beta   90.00
_cell.angle_gamma   90.00
#
_symmetry.space_group_name_H-M   'P 1'
#
loop_
_entity.id
_entity.type
_entity.pdbx_description
1 polymer ?
#
loop_
_entity_poly.entity_id
_entity_poly.type
_entity_poly.pdbx_seq_one_letter_code
_entity_poly.pdbx_strand_id
1 'polypeptide(L)' 'MTQPCPTGATPAEAQAFLDAHPEIEAIDILLHDSNGIGRGKIIRRHELMALYTSGRHMPISILGLDICGEDVH' A
#
# COMPACT_ATOMS: atom_id res chain seq x y z
N MET A 1 -16.56 -16.09 -3.13
CA MET A 1 -16.44 -15.08 -4.21
C MET A 1 -15.60 -13.96 -3.64
N THR A 2 -14.37 -13.78 -4.13
CA THR A 2 -13.47 -12.72 -3.66
C THR A 2 -14.07 -11.37 -4.02
N GLN A 3 -14.43 -10.60 -3.00
CA GLN A 3 -14.96 -9.25 -3.17
C GLN A 3 -13.89 -8.41 -3.89
N PRO A 4 -14.20 -7.80 -5.05
CA PRO A 4 -13.23 -6.99 -5.77
C PRO A 4 -12.80 -5.80 -4.91
N CYS A 5 -11.58 -5.30 -5.17
CA CYS A 5 -11.12 -4.04 -4.60
C CYS A 5 -12.20 -2.96 -4.83
N PRO A 6 -12.50 -2.07 -3.85
CA PRO A 6 -13.48 -0.99 -4.02
C PRO A 6 -13.23 -0.10 -5.24
N THR A 7 -11.99 -0.05 -5.74
CA THR A 7 -11.61 0.69 -6.96
C THR A 7 -11.81 -0.10 -8.25
N GLY A 8 -12.23 -1.37 -8.19
CA GLY A 8 -12.31 -2.28 -9.32
C GLY A 8 -10.97 -2.93 -9.72
N ALA A 9 -9.89 -2.65 -8.98
CA ALA A 9 -8.58 -3.22 -9.25
C ALA A 9 -8.60 -4.75 -9.18
N THR A 10 -7.96 -5.40 -10.16
CA THR A 10 -7.93 -6.87 -10.27
C THR A 10 -6.49 -7.37 -10.15
N PRO A 11 -6.26 -8.62 -9.69
CA PRO A 11 -4.92 -9.20 -9.68
C PRO A 11 -4.22 -9.21 -11.07
N ALA A 12 -5.00 -9.21 -12.15
CA ALA A 12 -4.46 -9.14 -13.51
C ALA A 12 -3.76 -7.80 -13.81
N GLU A 13 -4.24 -6.70 -13.23
CA GLU A 13 -3.61 -5.38 -13.34
C GLU A 13 -2.21 -5.37 -12.71
N ALA A 14 -2.09 -5.92 -11.50
CA ALA A 14 -0.81 -6.03 -10.80
C ALA A 14 0.19 -6.90 -11.58
N GLN A 15 -0.27 -8.03 -12.13
CA GLN A 15 0.57 -8.90 -12.95
C GLN A 15 1.06 -8.19 -14.21
N ALA A 16 0.16 -7.52 -14.94
CA ALA A 16 0.51 -6.77 -16.14
C ALA A 16 1.53 -5.66 -15.85
N PHE A 17 1.38 -4.96 -14.72
CA PHE A 17 2.34 -3.95 -14.26
C PHE A 17 3.71 -4.55 -13.97
N LEU A 18 3.77 -5.69 -13.27
CA LEU A 18 5.04 -6.35 -12.99
C LEU A 18 5.70 -6.81 -14.31
N ASP A 19 4.96 -7.46 -15.20
CA ASP A 19 5.51 -7.97 -16.46
C ASP A 19 6.06 -6.84 -17.36
N ALA A 20 5.40 -5.67 -17.36
CA ALA A 20 5.84 -4.50 -18.10
C ALA A 20 7.10 -3.83 -17.52
N HIS A 21 7.38 -4.01 -16.23
CA HIS A 21 8.44 -3.34 -15.50
C HIS A 21 9.33 -4.32 -14.73
N PRO A 22 10.11 -5.19 -15.40
CA PRO A 22 10.94 -6.21 -14.75
C PRO A 22 12.02 -5.64 -13.81
N GLU A 23 12.42 -4.39 -14.00
CA GLU A 23 13.45 -3.68 -13.23
C GLU A 23 13.02 -3.23 -11.84
N ILE A 24 11.72 -3.19 -11.54
CA ILE A 24 11.23 -2.70 -10.25
C ILE A 24 11.57 -3.70 -9.14
N GLU A 25 12.34 -3.24 -8.15
CA GLU A 25 12.73 -4.04 -6.97
C GLU A 25 11.82 -3.83 -5.75
N ALA A 26 11.25 -2.64 -5.63
CA ALA A 26 10.44 -2.22 -4.49
C ALA A 26 9.35 -1.24 -4.90
N ILE A 27 8.28 -1.18 -4.09
CA ILE A 27 7.09 -0.37 -4.32
C ILE A 27 6.73 0.32 -3.01
N ASP A 28 6.52 1.63 -3.07
CA ASP A 28 6.08 2.42 -1.93
C ASP A 28 4.56 2.48 -1.90
N ILE A 29 3.97 1.99 -0.81
CA ILE A 29 2.53 2.10 -0.58
C ILE A 29 2.29 3.25 0.39
N LEU A 30 1.46 4.21 0.01
CA LEU A 30 1.19 5.43 0.77
C LEU A 30 -0.30 5.53 1.10
N LEU A 31 -0.59 5.88 2.36
CA LEU A 31 -1.90 6.27 2.86
C LEU A 31 -1.78 7.71 3.39
N HIS A 32 -2.74 8.56 3.10
CA HIS A 32 -2.80 9.88 3.72
C HIS A 32 -3.51 9.78 5.08
N ASP A 33 -2.90 10.29 6.14
CA ASP A 33 -3.54 10.39 7.46
C ASP A 33 -4.53 11.56 7.52
N SER A 34 -5.13 11.79 8.69
CA SER A 34 -6.08 12.90 8.92
C SER A 34 -5.47 14.30 8.74
N ASN A 35 -4.14 14.40 8.79
CA ASN A 35 -3.40 15.65 8.54
C ASN A 35 -3.02 15.81 7.06
N GLY A 36 -3.38 14.84 6.20
CA GLY A 36 -3.00 14.81 4.80
C GLY A 36 -1.54 14.41 4.57
N ILE A 37 -0.85 13.86 5.58
CA ILE A 37 0.53 13.41 5.45
C ILE A 37 0.55 11.99 4.89
N GLY A 38 1.27 11.81 3.78
CA GLY A 38 1.49 10.49 3.18
C GLY A 38 2.41 9.63 4.06
N ARG A 39 1.85 8.58 4.66
CA ARG A 39 2.57 7.61 5.49
C ARG A 39 2.47 6.23 4.86
N GLY A 40 3.57 5.50 4.87
CA GLY A 40 3.69 4.36 3.99
C GLY A 40 4.58 3.25 4.45
N LYS A 41 4.60 2.20 3.62
CA LYS A 41 5.47 1.05 3.77
C LYS A 41 6.04 0.68 2.42
N ILE A 42 7.35 0.45 2.40
CA ILE A 42 8.03 -0.10 1.25
C ILE A 42 7.80 -1.62 1.23
N ILE A 43 7.37 -2.14 0.10
CA ILE A 43 7.23 -3.58 -0.15
C ILE A 43 8.18 -4.00 -1.27
N ARG A 44 8.62 -5.26 -1.25
CA ARG A 44 9.37 -5.86 -2.36
C ARG A 44 8.43 -6.22 -3.49
N ARG A 45 8.99 -6.25 -4.71
CA ARG A 45 8.28 -6.62 -5.95
C ARG A 45 7.35 -7.82 -5.81
N HIS A 46 7.85 -8.93 -5.26
CA HIS A 46 7.09 -10.18 -5.14
C HIS A 46 5.91 -10.09 -4.15
N GLU A 47 5.89 -9.06 -3.30
CA GLU A 47 4.83 -8.84 -2.31
C GLU A 47 3.63 -8.08 -2.89
N LEU A 48 3.73 -7.51 -4.10
CA LEU A 48 2.64 -6.75 -4.72
C LEU A 48 1.39 -7.62 -4.97
N MET A 49 1.58 -8.87 -5.40
CA MET A 49 0.45 -9.77 -5.64
C MET A 49 -0.31 -10.11 -4.35
N ALA A 50 0.39 -10.23 -3.23
CA ALA A 50 -0.23 -10.48 -1.93
C ALA A 50 -1.09 -9.28 -1.48
N LEU A 51 -0.66 -8.05 -1.80
CA LEU A 51 -1.43 -6.83 -1.55
C LEU A 51 -2.80 -6.87 -2.24
N TYR A 52 -2.86 -7.28 -3.51
CA TYR A 52 -4.10 -7.30 -4.30
C TYR A 52 -5.08 -8.40 -3.88
N THR A 53 -4.59 -9.47 -3.24
CA THR A 53 -5.39 -10.66 -2.92
C THR A 53 -5.79 -10.72 -1.44
N SER A 54 -4.91 -10.27 -0.54
CA SER A 54 -5.07 -10.41 0.90
C SER A 54 -4.85 -9.10 1.67
N GLY A 55 -4.48 -8.02 0.98
CA GLY A 55 -4.13 -6.74 1.60
C GLY A 55 -2.73 -6.75 2.22
N ARG A 56 -2.43 -5.70 3.00
CA ARG A 56 -1.15 -5.56 3.70
C ARG A 56 -1.35 -4.92 5.07
N HIS A 57 -0.73 -5.51 6.10
CA HIS A 57 -0.70 -4.92 7.42
C HIS A 57 0.14 -3.62 7.44
N MET A 58 -0.51 -2.56 7.92
CA MET A 58 0.08 -1.25 8.20
C MET A 58 0.01 -1.00 9.71
N PRO A 59 1.02 -0.36 10.31
CA PRO A 59 0.95 0.02 11.72
C PRO A 59 -0.19 1.02 11.93
N ILE A 60 -1.13 0.71 12.83
CA ILE A 60 -2.25 1.62 13.12
C ILE A 60 -1.80 2.94 13.76
N SER A 61 -0.65 2.93 14.42
CA SER A 61 -0.06 4.10 15.07
C SER A 61 0.17 5.27 14.10
N ILE A 62 0.30 5.02 12.79
CA ILE A 62 0.45 6.09 11.79
C ILE A 62 -0.72 7.09 11.79
N LEU A 63 -1.88 6.70 12.33
CA LEU A 63 -3.08 7.54 12.44
C LEU A 63 -3.13 8.36 13.73
N GLY A 64 -2.21 8.12 14.68
CA GLY A 64 -2.11 8.81 15.97
C GLY A 64 -0.96 9.81 16.03
N LEU A 65 -0.44 10.23 14.87
CA LEU A 65 0.70 11.14 14.77
C LEU A 65 0.25 12.55 14.40
N ASP A 66 0.95 13.56 14.92
CA ASP A 66 0.81 14.94 14.51
C ASP A 66 1.50 15.21 13.15
N ILE A 67 1.50 16.48 12.72
CA ILE A 67 2.11 16.89 11.44
C ILE A 67 3.65 16.71 11.43
N CYS A 68 4.29 16.70 12.59
CA CYS A 68 5.73 16.50 12.77
C CYS A 68 6.08 15.00 12.84
N GLY A 69 5.10 14.13 13.02
CA GLY A 69 5.28 12.68 13.18
C GLY A 69 5.45 12.25 14.64
N GLU A 70 5.07 13.10 15.59
CA GLU A 70 5.09 12.82 17.02
C GLU A 70 3.73 12.28 17.49
N ASP A 71 3.71 11.52 18.58
CA ASP A 71 2.46 10.98 19.13
C ASP A 71 1.56 12.12 19.64
N VAL A 72 0.27 12.06 19.31
CA VAL A 72 -0.73 12.99 19.85
C VAL A 72 -1.04 12.61 21.30
N HIS A 73 -0.93 13.59 22.22
CA HIS A 73 -1.22 13.45 23.66
C HIS A 73 -2.69 13.66 24.01
#